data_AF-A0A6G0IRK7-F1
#
_entry.id   AF-A0A6G0IRK7-F1
#
_cell.length_a   1.000
_cell.length_b   1.000
_cell.length_c   1.000
_cell.angle_alpha   90.00
_cell.angle_beta   90.00
_cell.angle_gamma   90.00
#
_symmetry.space_group_name_H-M   'P 1'
#
loop_
_entity.id
_entity.type
_entity.pdbx_description
1 polymer ?
#
loop_
_entity_poly.entity_id
_entity_poly.type
_entity_poly.pdbx_seq_one_letter_code
_entity_poly.pdbx_strand_id
1 'polypeptide(L)'
;MMYGKTVYHYQILQDKSGKYSMPDGTKFDTIWQLVEYLKMKPDGLVTVLREPCVNGKAAETVGGMSKPVTTIPEDRDILPMDCNGFNPYHNPNDVKRFNIQRSQLLMDEVELGSGNFGCVKKGVLKCDSGQIDVAVKVLKSENEKLVKEEMMREAEIMHQLSNPFIVRMLGLCNAENLMLVMEMAFCRAAQQIPLHQ
;
A
#
# COMPACT_ATOMS: atom_id res chain seq x y z
N MET A 1 5.91 34.17 13.99
CA MET A 1 7.26 33.59 13.81
C MET A 1 8.15 34.06 14.96
N MET A 2 9.06 33.24 15.50
CA MET A 2 10.00 33.67 16.55
C MET A 2 11.41 33.82 16.00
N TYR A 3 12.11 34.88 16.41
CA TYR A 3 13.54 35.06 16.16
C TYR A 3 14.20 35.66 17.40
N GLY A 4 15.22 34.97 17.93
CA GLY A 4 15.78 35.28 19.25
C GLY A 4 14.75 35.02 20.37
N LYS A 5 14.40 36.07 21.12
CA LYS A 5 13.38 36.04 22.19
C LYS A 5 12.11 36.83 21.83
N THR A 6 11.96 37.22 20.56
CA THR A 6 10.89 38.12 20.10
C THR A 6 9.97 37.42 19.11
N VAL A 7 8.67 37.67 19.23
CA VAL A 7 7.63 37.19 18.31
C VAL A 7 7.36 38.24 17.24
N TYR A 8 7.46 37.83 15.97
CA TYR A 8 7.16 38.64 14.79
C TYR A 8 5.87 38.16 14.14
N HIS A 9 4.95 39.09 13.89
CA HIS A 9 3.70 38.86 13.19
C HIS A 9 3.84 39.36 11.75
N TYR A 10 3.54 38.48 10.79
CA TYR A 10 3.55 38.80 9.36
C TYR A 10 2.15 38.59 8.81
N GLN A 11 1.69 39.51 7.97
CA GLN A 11 0.39 39.42 7.33
C GLN A 11 0.52 38.66 6.02
N ILE A 12 -0.22 37.57 5.87
CA ILE A 12 -0.37 36.87 4.59
C ILE A 12 -1.55 37.51 3.87
N LEU A 13 -1.31 38.01 2.67
CA LEU A 13 -2.32 38.65 1.83
C LEU A 13 -2.94 37.61 0.90
N GLN A 14 -4.25 37.71 0.69
CA GLN A 14 -4.95 36.94 -0.32
C GLN A 14 -5.47 37.87 -1.41
N ASP A 15 -5.11 37.58 -2.65
CA ASP A 15 -5.53 38.36 -3.82
C ASP A 15 -6.95 37.96 -4.27
N LYS A 16 -7.58 38.78 -5.11
CA LYS A 16 -8.91 38.50 -5.71
C LYS A 16 -8.93 37.22 -6.56
N SER A 17 -7.75 36.77 -6.99
CA SER A 17 -7.54 35.50 -7.70
C SER A 17 -7.44 34.28 -6.77
N GLY A 18 -7.54 34.47 -5.45
CA GLY A 18 -7.43 33.40 -4.45
C GLY A 18 -6.00 33.03 -4.06
N LYS A 19 -4.98 33.60 -4.72
CA LYS A 19 -3.56 33.38 -4.44
C LYS A 19 -3.10 34.05 -3.13
N TYR A 20 -2.14 33.43 -2.46
CA TYR A 20 -1.54 33.89 -1.20
C TYR A 20 -0.14 34.46 -1.42
N SER A 21 0.20 35.58 -0.76
CA SER A 21 1.54 36.16 -0.81
C SER A 21 1.93 36.85 0.48
N MET A 22 3.24 37.02 0.68
CA MET A 22 3.75 38.01 1.63
C MET A 22 3.60 39.43 1.03
N PRO A 23 3.61 40.50 1.86
CA PRO A 23 3.66 41.86 1.37
C PRO A 23 4.90 42.03 0.47
N ASP A 24 4.69 42.49 -0.77
CA ASP A 24 5.71 42.61 -1.83
C ASP A 24 6.42 41.29 -2.24
N GLY A 25 5.86 40.13 -1.86
CA GLY A 25 6.44 38.81 -2.12
C GLY A 25 5.83 38.06 -3.31
N THR A 26 6.39 36.88 -3.58
CA THR A 26 5.91 35.96 -4.61
C THR A 26 4.50 35.44 -4.28
N LYS A 27 3.66 35.20 -5.31
CA LYS A 27 2.29 34.69 -5.16
C LYS A 27 2.24 33.16 -5.30
N PHE A 28 1.48 32.49 -4.44
CA PHE A 28 1.33 31.03 -4.37
C PHE A 28 -0.13 30.61 -4.39
N ASP A 29 -0.41 29.39 -4.85
CA ASP A 29 -1.78 28.86 -4.93
C ASP A 29 -2.25 28.29 -3.59
N THR A 30 -1.33 27.83 -2.74
CA THR A 30 -1.64 27.28 -1.41
C THR A 30 -0.74 27.86 -0.33
N ILE A 31 -1.26 27.92 0.91
CA ILE A 31 -0.47 28.27 2.09
C ILE A 31 0.71 27.31 2.27
N TRP A 32 0.54 26.03 1.93
CA TRP A 32 1.61 25.04 2.01
C TRP A 32 2.80 25.41 1.13
N GLN A 33 2.56 25.76 -0.13
CA GLN A 33 3.62 26.20 -1.05
C GLN A 33 4.33 27.46 -0.55
N LEU A 34 3.59 28.42 -0.01
CA LEU A 34 4.15 29.62 0.60
C LEU A 34 5.07 29.27 1.79
N VAL A 35 4.65 28.35 2.67
CA VAL A 35 5.45 27.92 3.83
C VAL A 35 6.72 27.19 3.39
N GLU A 36 6.63 26.27 2.43
CA GLU A 36 7.80 25.56 1.89
C GLU A 36 8.80 26.51 1.23
N TYR A 37 8.29 27.51 0.49
CA TYR A 37 9.14 28.55 -0.08
C TYR A 37 9.85 29.38 1.00
N LEU A 38 9.12 29.80 2.05
CA LEU A 38 9.68 30.61 3.15
C LEU A 38 10.64 29.83 4.07
N LYS A 39 10.68 28.50 3.99
CA LYS A 39 11.75 27.68 4.60
C LYS A 39 13.08 27.78 3.85
N MET A 40 13.03 28.03 2.54
CA MET A 40 14.22 28.10 1.69
C MET A 40 14.70 29.54 1.48
N LYS A 41 13.77 30.49 1.32
CA LYS A 41 14.08 31.91 1.07
C LYS A 41 13.40 32.79 2.11
N PRO A 42 14.13 33.72 2.76
CA PRO A 42 13.53 34.56 3.79
C PRO A 42 12.57 35.62 3.23
N ASP A 43 12.68 36.04 1.96
CA ASP A 43 11.73 36.89 1.21
C ASP A 43 10.89 37.88 2.05
N GLY A 44 11.55 38.74 2.83
CA GLY A 44 10.93 39.75 3.70
C GLY A 44 10.73 39.36 5.18
N LEU A 45 11.00 38.10 5.53
CA LEU A 45 11.08 37.60 6.91
C LEU A 45 12.45 37.90 7.53
N VAL A 46 12.45 38.06 8.85
CA VAL A 46 13.67 38.20 9.68
C VAL A 46 14.61 36.98 9.58
N THR A 47 14.07 35.78 9.34
CA THR A 47 14.83 34.57 9.02
C THR A 47 13.93 33.57 8.28
N VAL A 48 14.50 32.48 7.76
CA VAL A 48 13.71 31.41 7.15
C VAL A 48 12.84 30.70 8.18
N LEU A 49 11.69 30.18 7.75
CA LEU A 49 10.84 29.38 8.61
C LEU A 49 11.56 28.09 9.04
N ARG A 50 11.38 27.71 10.31
CA ARG A 50 11.96 26.50 10.90
C ARG A 50 10.84 25.58 11.38
N GLU A 51 10.98 25.08 12.59
CA GLU A 51 10.03 24.14 13.19
C GLU A 51 8.66 24.80 13.40
N PRO A 52 7.57 24.12 13.02
CA PRO A 52 6.23 24.58 13.31
C PRO A 52 5.98 24.49 14.82
N CYS A 53 5.33 25.50 15.38
CA CYS A 53 4.86 25.42 16.77
C CYS A 53 3.72 24.41 16.86
N VAL A 54 3.87 23.37 17.69
CA VAL A 54 2.81 22.41 17.96
C VAL A 54 1.73 23.10 18.79
N ASN A 55 0.51 23.23 18.24
CA ASN A 55 -0.58 23.84 18.98
C ASN A 55 -1.08 22.83 20.02
N GLY A 56 -0.93 23.15 21.31
CA GLY A 56 -1.21 22.27 22.46
C GLY A 56 -2.69 21.91 22.69
N LYS A 57 -3.57 22.07 21.69
CA LYS A 57 -4.88 21.40 21.70
C LYS A 57 -4.69 20.00 21.14
N ALA A 58 -4.23 19.10 22.00
CA ALA A 58 -4.52 17.68 21.81
C ALA A 58 -6.03 17.55 21.62
N ALA A 59 -6.47 17.07 20.46
CA ALA A 59 -7.80 16.55 20.33
C ALA A 59 -7.90 15.34 21.27
N GLU A 60 -8.52 15.52 22.43
CA GLU A 60 -9.02 14.41 23.23
C GLU A 60 -9.97 13.62 22.34
N THR A 61 -9.49 12.50 21.81
CA THR A 61 -10.36 11.50 21.18
C THR A 61 -10.57 10.42 22.22
N VAL A 62 -11.71 10.56 22.90
CA VAL A 62 -12.34 9.52 23.71
C VAL A 62 -12.47 8.25 22.87
N GLY A 63 -12.25 7.11 23.52
CA GLY A 63 -12.13 5.79 22.89
C GLY A 63 -13.29 5.38 21.97
N GLY A 64 -12.94 4.54 20.99
CA GLY A 64 -13.88 3.93 20.07
C GLY A 64 -13.22 3.67 18.73
N MET A 65 -12.48 2.56 18.61
CA MET A 65 -11.95 2.07 17.33
C MET A 65 -13.12 1.57 16.48
N SER A 66 -13.85 2.50 15.87
CA SER A 66 -14.75 2.22 14.75
C SER A 66 -13.93 2.37 13.47
N LYS A 67 -13.84 1.29 12.70
CA LYS A 67 -13.14 1.22 11.43
C LYS A 67 -13.58 2.39 10.53
N PRO A 68 -12.67 3.12 9.86
CA PRO A 68 -13.09 3.98 8.77
C PRO A 68 -13.59 3.08 7.65
N VAL A 69 -14.92 3.09 7.45
CA VAL A 69 -15.53 2.70 6.18
C VAL A 69 -15.12 3.79 5.19
N THR A 70 -14.05 3.54 4.44
CA THR A 70 -13.68 4.40 3.32
C THR A 70 -14.52 3.95 2.12
N THR A 71 -15.73 4.48 1.99
CA THR A 71 -16.37 4.56 0.67
C THR A 71 -15.57 5.55 -0.15
N ILE A 72 -14.65 5.04 -0.97
CA ILE A 72 -13.83 5.84 -1.88
C ILE A 72 -14.74 6.29 -3.05
N PRO A 73 -14.80 7.59 -3.39
CA PRO A 73 -15.50 8.05 -4.59
C PRO A 73 -14.90 7.44 -5.85
N GLU A 74 -15.72 6.93 -6.75
CA GLU A 74 -15.35 6.11 -7.93
C GLU A 74 -14.54 6.84 -9.03
N ASP A 75 -14.07 8.08 -8.79
CA ASP A 75 -13.51 8.96 -9.83
C ASP A 75 -12.08 9.47 -9.51
N ARG A 76 -11.24 8.63 -8.89
CA ARG A 76 -9.81 8.93 -8.72
C ARG A 76 -8.96 7.85 -9.39
N ASP A 77 -7.97 8.28 -10.17
CA ASP A 77 -6.94 7.40 -10.69
C ASP A 77 -6.25 6.68 -9.52
N ILE A 78 -6.47 5.37 -9.42
CA ILE A 78 -5.92 4.52 -8.36
C ILE A 78 -4.40 4.58 -8.45
N LEU A 79 -3.76 5.19 -7.46
CA LEU A 79 -2.30 5.23 -7.37
C LEU A 79 -1.79 3.88 -6.87
N PRO A 80 -0.52 3.50 -7.11
CA PRO A 80 0.04 2.23 -6.66
C PRO A 80 -0.07 1.98 -5.14
N MET A 81 -0.25 3.06 -4.35
CA MET A 81 -0.41 3.04 -2.90
C MET A 81 -1.86 2.80 -2.45
N ASP A 82 -2.84 2.96 -3.34
CA ASP A 82 -4.27 2.77 -3.04
C ASP A 82 -4.72 1.31 -3.21
N CYS A 83 -3.79 0.44 -3.61
CA CYS A 83 -4.00 -1.01 -3.67
C CYS A 83 -4.10 -1.57 -2.23
N ASN A 84 -5.11 -2.42 -1.96
CA ASN A 84 -5.26 -3.17 -0.69
C ASN A 84 -4.00 -3.98 -0.25
N GLY A 85 -2.98 -4.11 -1.09
CA GLY A 85 -1.68 -4.73 -0.76
C GLY A 85 -0.69 -3.83 -0.01
N PHE A 86 -0.95 -2.52 0.08
CA PHE A 86 -0.08 -1.56 0.75
C PHE A 86 -0.59 -1.20 2.15
N ASN A 87 -0.26 -2.03 3.15
CA ASN A 87 -0.50 -1.68 4.55
C ASN A 87 0.81 -1.13 5.18
N PRO A 88 0.95 0.19 5.40
CA PRO A 88 2.13 0.78 6.03
C PRO A 88 2.31 0.34 7.49
N TYR A 89 1.28 -0.26 8.10
CA TYR A 89 1.31 -0.86 9.44
C TYR A 89 1.45 -2.37 9.40
N HIS A 90 2.13 -2.93 8.39
CA HIS A 90 2.40 -4.37 8.36
C HIS A 90 3.06 -4.78 9.67
N ASN A 91 2.31 -5.48 10.52
CA ASN A 91 2.82 -5.98 11.77
C ASN A 91 3.85 -7.07 11.43
N PRO A 92 5.10 -7.00 11.91
CA PRO A 92 6.07 -8.07 11.72
C PRO A 92 5.66 -9.37 12.43
N ASN A 93 4.66 -9.35 13.31
CA ASN A 93 4.04 -10.56 13.87
C ASN A 93 2.86 -11.09 13.04
N ASP A 94 2.37 -10.32 12.05
CA ASP A 94 1.46 -10.85 11.00
C ASP A 94 2.24 -11.63 9.93
N VAL A 95 3.51 -11.95 10.19
CA VAL A 95 4.27 -12.97 9.46
C VAL A 95 3.66 -14.33 9.77
N LYS A 96 2.49 -14.52 9.16
CA LYS A 96 2.06 -15.61 8.31
C LYS A 96 2.33 -16.99 8.86
N ARG A 97 1.21 -17.69 9.08
CA ARG A 97 1.12 -19.15 9.02
C ARG A 97 1.72 -19.59 7.67
N PHE A 98 3.02 -19.91 7.64
CA PHE A 98 3.70 -20.42 6.45
C PHE A 98 2.95 -21.64 5.89
N ASN A 99 2.32 -22.43 6.75
CA ASN A 99 1.41 -23.50 6.37
C ASN A 99 -0.06 -23.05 6.47
N ILE A 100 -0.67 -22.87 5.30
CA ILE A 100 -2.09 -22.62 5.12
C ILE A 100 -2.84 -23.95 5.09
N GLN A 101 -3.91 -24.06 5.87
CA GLN A 101 -4.75 -25.24 5.87
C GLN A 101 -5.62 -25.27 4.61
N ARG A 102 -5.77 -26.46 4.00
CA ARG A 102 -6.60 -26.65 2.81
C ARG A 102 -8.07 -26.24 3.01
N SER A 103 -8.57 -26.31 4.24
CA SER A 103 -9.92 -25.87 4.65
C SER A 103 -10.15 -24.36 4.54
N GLN A 104 -9.08 -23.57 4.67
CA GLN A 104 -9.10 -22.12 4.58
C GLN A 104 -8.98 -21.63 3.13
N LEU A 105 -8.56 -22.49 2.21
CA LEU A 105 -8.30 -22.15 0.82
C LEU A 105 -9.43 -22.66 -0.09
N LEU A 106 -10.19 -21.73 -0.66
CA LEU A 106 -11.12 -22.00 -1.75
C LEU A 106 -10.42 -21.73 -3.08
N MET A 107 -10.56 -22.62 -4.05
CA MET A 107 -9.99 -22.47 -5.39
C MET A 107 -11.10 -22.48 -6.41
N ASP A 108 -11.01 -21.60 -7.40
CA ASP A 108 -11.90 -21.59 -8.56
C ASP A 108 -11.51 -22.71 -9.54
N GLU A 109 -12.47 -23.08 -10.39
CA GLU A 109 -12.25 -24.04 -11.47
C GLU A 109 -11.45 -23.42 -12.63
N VAL A 110 -11.58 -22.10 -12.82
CA VAL A 110 -10.95 -21.36 -13.91
C VAL A 110 -9.46 -21.17 -13.65
N GLU A 111 -8.66 -21.63 -14.60
CA GLU A 111 -7.22 -21.44 -14.60
C GLU A 111 -6.86 -20.04 -15.12
N LEU A 112 -6.05 -19.31 -14.35
CA LEU A 112 -5.51 -18.00 -14.72
C LEU A 112 -4.35 -18.14 -15.71
N GLY A 113 -3.63 -19.26 -15.65
CA GLY A 113 -2.58 -19.61 -16.62
C GLY A 113 -1.81 -20.87 -16.23
N SER A 114 -1.19 -21.52 -17.21
CA SER A 114 -0.33 -22.68 -17.04
C SER A 114 1.14 -22.33 -17.33
N GLY A 115 2.05 -23.11 -16.77
CA GLY A 115 3.47 -23.05 -17.12
C GLY A 115 4.19 -24.35 -16.81
N ASN A 116 5.51 -24.33 -16.99
CA ASN A 116 6.36 -25.51 -16.76
C ASN A 116 6.23 -26.06 -15.32
N PHE A 117 6.05 -25.17 -14.36
CA PHE A 117 5.99 -25.50 -12.94
C PHE A 117 4.58 -25.89 -12.44
N GLY A 118 3.57 -25.92 -13.31
CA GLY A 118 2.19 -26.23 -12.94
C GLY A 118 1.17 -25.21 -13.43
N CYS A 119 0.00 -25.21 -12.81
CA CYS A 119 -1.09 -24.29 -13.16
C CYS A 119 -1.35 -23.28 -12.04
N VAL A 120 -1.82 -22.09 -12.41
CA VAL A 120 -2.21 -21.02 -11.49
C VAL A 120 -3.71 -20.85 -11.58
N LYS A 121 -4.38 -20.94 -10.44
CA LYS A 121 -5.82 -20.76 -10.31
C LYS A 121 -6.13 -19.56 -9.42
N LYS A 122 -7.27 -18.93 -9.65
CA LYS A 122 -7.80 -17.96 -8.70
C LYS A 122 -8.27 -18.70 -7.45
N GLY A 123 -8.09 -18.09 -6.29
CA GLY A 123 -8.62 -18.62 -5.04
C GLY A 123 -8.98 -17.51 -4.07
N VAL A 124 -9.61 -17.93 -2.97
CA VAL A 124 -9.96 -17.08 -1.85
C VAL A 124 -9.44 -17.73 -0.57
N LEU A 125 -8.62 -16.98 0.16
CA LEU A 125 -8.10 -17.36 1.46
C LEU A 125 -9.01 -16.80 2.55
N LYS A 126 -9.58 -17.69 3.37
CA LYS A 126 -10.36 -17.33 4.56
C LYS A 126 -9.42 -17.08 5.73
N CYS A 127 -9.38 -15.82 6.17
CA CYS A 127 -8.67 -15.38 7.35
C CYS A 127 -9.67 -15.00 8.46
N ASP A 128 -9.18 -14.95 9.70
CA ASP A 128 -9.99 -14.55 10.86
C ASP A 128 -10.50 -13.08 10.71
N SER A 129 -9.82 -12.27 9.91
CA SER A 129 -10.13 -10.87 9.62
C SER A 129 -10.98 -10.64 8.36
N GLY A 130 -11.25 -11.67 7.55
CA GLY A 130 -11.98 -11.54 6.28
C GLY A 130 -11.54 -12.54 5.21
N GLN A 131 -11.98 -12.29 3.97
CA GLN A 131 -11.59 -13.09 2.81
C GLN A 131 -10.63 -12.29 1.93
N ILE A 132 -9.56 -12.94 1.47
CA ILE A 132 -8.52 -12.32 0.64
C ILE A 132 -8.45 -13.07 -0.69
N ASP A 133 -8.52 -12.35 -1.80
CA ASP A 133 -8.30 -12.91 -3.13
C ASP A 133 -6.82 -13.27 -3.31
N VAL A 134 -6.57 -14.50 -3.74
CA VAL A 134 -5.23 -15.07 -3.86
C VAL A 134 -5.04 -15.77 -5.21
N ALA A 135 -3.80 -15.82 -5.68
CA ALA A 135 -3.38 -16.68 -6.77
C ALA A 135 -2.77 -17.96 -6.18
N VAL A 136 -3.27 -19.12 -6.59
CA VAL A 136 -2.80 -20.43 -6.10
C VAL A 136 -2.09 -21.16 -7.23
N LYS A 137 -0.78 -21.34 -7.08
CA LYS A 137 0.02 -22.14 -8.02
C LYS A 137 0.07 -23.59 -7.54
N VAL A 138 -0.63 -24.45 -8.26
CA VAL A 138 -0.64 -25.90 -8.01
C VAL A 138 0.55 -26.51 -8.75
N LEU A 139 1.49 -27.06 -7.98
CA LEU A 139 2.70 -27.68 -8.51
C LEU A 139 2.43 -29.12 -8.91
N LYS A 140 2.99 -29.57 -10.03
CA LYS A 140 2.88 -30.97 -10.48
C LYS A 140 3.76 -31.87 -9.60
N SER A 141 3.21 -33.00 -9.14
CA SER A 141 3.89 -33.94 -8.22
C SER A 141 4.77 -34.98 -8.93
N GLU A 142 5.32 -34.66 -10.11
CA GLU A 142 6.10 -35.60 -10.94
C GLU A 142 7.51 -35.91 -10.38
N ASN A 143 7.94 -35.27 -9.27
CA ASN A 143 9.35 -35.26 -8.87
C ASN A 143 9.63 -35.87 -7.48
N GLU A 144 10.80 -36.53 -7.39
CA GLU A 144 11.39 -37.16 -6.20
C GLU A 144 11.33 -36.29 -4.94
N LYS A 145 11.33 -36.94 -3.76
CA LYS A 145 11.34 -36.30 -2.43
C LYS A 145 12.37 -35.16 -2.30
N LEU A 146 13.53 -35.28 -2.94
CA LEU A 146 14.60 -34.28 -2.94
C LEU A 146 14.18 -32.95 -3.60
N VAL A 147 13.46 -33.00 -4.72
CA VAL A 147 13.01 -31.80 -5.43
C VAL A 147 11.96 -31.05 -4.61
N LYS A 148 11.11 -31.78 -3.88
CA LYS A 148 10.13 -31.17 -2.96
C LYS A 148 10.81 -30.40 -1.83
N GLU A 149 11.91 -30.92 -1.28
CA GLU A 149 12.66 -30.25 -0.21
C GLU A 149 13.34 -28.96 -0.68
N GLU A 150 14.01 -28.98 -1.84
CA GLU A 150 14.59 -27.77 -2.42
C GLU A 150 13.51 -26.72 -2.71
N MET A 151 12.35 -27.14 -3.21
CA MET A 151 11.25 -26.22 -3.49
C MET A 151 10.62 -25.64 -2.21
N MET A 152 10.54 -26.42 -1.13
CA MET A 152 10.13 -25.89 0.18
C MET A 152 11.15 -24.89 0.74
N ARG A 153 12.45 -25.14 0.55
CA ARG A 153 13.51 -24.20 0.95
C ARG A 153 13.42 -22.89 0.19
N GLU A 154 13.23 -22.94 -1.13
CA GLU A 154 13.05 -21.74 -1.94
C GLU A 154 11.77 -20.98 -1.55
N ALA A 155 10.67 -21.71 -1.30
CA ALA A 155 9.42 -21.09 -0.87
C ALA A 155 9.56 -20.35 0.47
N GLU A 156 10.34 -20.88 1.42
CA GLU A 156 10.64 -20.20 2.69
C GLU A 156 11.36 -18.86 2.47
N ILE A 157 12.32 -18.82 1.54
CA ILE A 157 13.02 -17.58 1.20
C ILE A 157 12.05 -16.59 0.54
N MET A 158 11.23 -17.07 -0.41
CA MET A 158 10.21 -16.23 -1.09
C MET A 158 9.18 -15.67 -0.11
N HIS A 159 8.90 -16.38 0.99
CA HIS A 159 7.98 -15.95 2.03
C HIS A 159 8.42 -14.66 2.73
N GLN A 160 9.73 -14.55 2.95
CA GLN A 160 10.37 -13.47 3.67
C GLN A 160 10.49 -12.20 2.81
N LEU A 161 10.35 -12.32 1.49
CA LEU A 161 10.37 -11.18 0.58
C LEU A 161 9.07 -10.39 0.69
N SER A 162 9.17 -9.18 1.24
CA SER A 162 8.09 -8.20 1.31
C SER A 162 8.51 -6.93 0.58
N ASN A 163 8.12 -6.81 -0.68
CA ASN A 163 8.36 -5.62 -1.49
C ASN A 163 7.10 -5.29 -2.30
N PRO A 164 6.67 -4.02 -2.38
CA PRO A 164 5.49 -3.61 -3.14
C PRO A 164 5.45 -4.01 -4.62
N PHE A 165 6.61 -4.16 -5.26
CA PHE A 165 6.71 -4.47 -6.68
C PHE A 165 6.93 -5.96 -6.96
N ILE A 166 6.92 -6.78 -5.92
CA ILE A 166 7.05 -8.23 -6.01
C ILE A 166 5.75 -8.83 -5.51
N VAL A 167 5.20 -9.79 -6.25
CA VAL A 167 4.03 -10.56 -5.79
C VAL A 167 4.41 -11.28 -4.51
N ARG A 168 3.81 -10.87 -3.38
CA ARG A 168 4.13 -11.40 -2.07
C ARG A 168 3.63 -12.84 -1.95
N MET A 169 4.51 -13.73 -1.50
CA MET A 169 4.13 -15.09 -1.13
C MET A 169 3.43 -15.07 0.22
N LEU A 170 2.20 -15.60 0.29
CA LEU A 170 1.37 -15.60 1.50
C LEU A 170 1.58 -16.86 2.34
N GLY A 171 1.71 -18.03 1.71
CA GLY A 171 2.06 -19.28 2.38
C GLY A 171 2.07 -20.48 1.43
N LEU A 172 2.32 -21.64 2.00
CA LEU A 172 2.24 -22.96 1.38
C LEU A 172 1.00 -23.69 1.86
N CYS A 173 0.31 -24.38 0.94
CA CYS A 173 -0.70 -25.36 1.29
C CYS A 173 -0.23 -26.75 0.82
N ASN A 174 -0.06 -27.68 1.75
CA ASN A 174 0.31 -29.06 1.44
C ASN A 174 -0.93 -29.94 1.56
N ALA A 175 -1.52 -30.31 0.42
CA ALA A 175 -2.67 -31.21 0.34
C ALA A 175 -2.34 -32.37 -0.62
N GLU A 176 -3.20 -32.63 -1.62
CA GLU A 176 -2.95 -33.59 -2.70
C GLU A 176 -1.70 -33.24 -3.52
N ASN A 177 -1.51 -31.94 -3.77
CA ASN A 177 -0.33 -31.37 -4.41
C ASN A 177 0.19 -30.21 -3.55
N LEU A 178 1.48 -29.89 -3.69
CA LEU A 178 2.03 -28.71 -3.06
C LEU A 178 1.52 -27.46 -3.80
N MET A 179 0.99 -26.51 -3.04
CA MET A 179 0.42 -25.27 -3.57
C MET A 179 1.13 -24.05 -2.98
N LEU A 180 1.53 -23.12 -3.85
CA LEU A 180 2.04 -21.81 -3.44
C LEU A 180 0.88 -20.82 -3.46
N VAL A 181 0.58 -20.19 -2.32
CA VAL A 181 -0.46 -19.18 -2.20
C VAL A 181 0.19 -17.80 -2.23
N MET A 182 -0.27 -16.96 -3.14
CA MET A 182 0.33 -15.65 -3.44
C MET A 182 -0.73 -14.56 -3.47
N GLU A 183 -0.32 -13.31 -3.31
CA GLU A 183 -1.21 -12.17 -3.55
C GLU A 183 -1.75 -12.19 -4.99
N MET A 184 -3.03 -11.84 -5.14
CA MET A 184 -3.64 -11.72 -6.46
C MET A 184 -3.17 -10.43 -7.14
N ALA A 185 -2.42 -10.58 -8.23
CA ALA A 185 -1.99 -9.46 -9.06
C ALA A 185 -2.89 -9.33 -10.30
N PHE A 186 -3.65 -8.24 -10.40
CA PHE A 186 -4.44 -7.93 -11.59
C PHE A 186 -3.61 -7.08 -12.55
N CYS A 187 -3.04 -7.71 -13.59
CA CYS A 187 -2.50 -6.95 -14.71
C CYS A 187 -3.66 -6.42 -15.57
N ARG A 188 -3.94 -5.11 -15.51
CA ARG A 188 -4.90 -4.44 -16.42
C ARG A 188 -4.48 -4.45 -17.89
N ALA A 189 -3.25 -4.87 -18.21
CA ALA A 189 -2.70 -4.92 -19.56
C ALA A 189 -3.43 -5.90 -20.52
N ALA A 190 -4.30 -6.79 -20.03
CA ALA A 190 -5.04 -7.74 -20.87
C ALA A 190 -6.50 -7.32 -21.19
N GLN A 191 -6.99 -6.18 -20.68
CA GLN A 191 -8.38 -5.75 -20.92
C GLN A 191 -8.58 -4.87 -22.18
N GLN A 192 -7.62 -4.83 -23.09
CA GLN A 192 -7.75 -4.04 -24.33
C GLN A 192 -7.49 -4.87 -25.59
N ILE A 193 -8.28 -5.93 -25.79
CA ILE A 193 -8.62 -6.39 -27.15
C ILE A 193 -10.11 -6.74 -27.15
N PRO A 194 -11.02 -5.78 -27.39
CA PRO A 194 -12.33 -6.13 -27.89
C PRO A 194 -12.11 -6.80 -29.25
N LEU A 195 -12.34 -8.12 -29.32
CA LEU A 195 -12.69 -8.78 -30.56
C LEU A 195 -14.01 -8.16 -31.02
N HIS A 196 -13.92 -7.11 -31.84
CA HIS A 196 -15.04 -6.66 -32.65
C HIS A 196 -15.25 -7.72 -33.74
N GLN A 197 -16.36 -8.45 -33.58
CA GLN A 197 -17.07 -9.09 -34.68
C GLN A 197 -17.89 -8.03 -35.42
#